data_AF-A0A3S3HA53-F1
#
_entry.id   AF-A0A3S3HA53-F1
#
_cell.length_a   1.000
_cell.length_b   1.000
_cell.length_c   1.000
_cell.angle_alpha   90.00
_cell.angle_beta   90.00
_cell.angle_gamma   90.00
#
_symmetry.space_group_name_H-M   'P 1'
#
loop_
_entity.id
_entity.type
_entity.pdbx_description
1 polymer ?
#
loop_
_entity_poly.entity_id
_entity_poly.type
_entity_poly.pdbx_seq_one_letter_code
_entity_poly.pdbx_strand_id
1 'polypeptide(L)'
;MATVEKVSVALSPELLDMVKSAVASGQYGSASEVIREALREWRLRQPLREAEAQRLRKAWTEGLESGPFAPFDIEDIKLKAHSRFSEAGKKTAEWLTSSLSAARPPKTI
;
A
#
# COMPACT_ATOMS: atom_id res chain seq x y z
N MET A 1 3.83 -8.23 37.36
CA MET A 1 2.69 -9.15 37.08
C MET A 1 1.71 -8.39 36.22
N ALA A 2 1.40 -8.86 35.00
CA ALA A 2 0.45 -8.16 34.13
C ALA A 2 -0.97 -8.41 34.66
N THR A 3 -1.58 -7.38 35.25
CA THR A 3 -2.93 -7.45 35.81
C THR A 3 -3.94 -7.47 34.65
N VAL A 4 -4.75 -8.51 34.57
CA VAL A 4 -5.86 -8.58 33.61
C VAL A 4 -7.10 -7.96 34.24
N GLU A 5 -7.65 -6.93 33.61
CA GLU A 5 -8.90 -6.30 34.04
C GLU A 5 -10.11 -6.93 33.32
N LYS A 6 -11.23 -7.07 34.05
CA LYS A 6 -12.47 -7.59 33.48
C LYS A 6 -13.30 -6.43 32.95
N VAL A 7 -13.67 -6.50 31.67
CA VAL A 7 -14.52 -5.51 31.00
C VAL A 7 -15.76 -6.22 30.46
N SER A 8 -16.94 -5.64 30.70
CA SER A 8 -18.19 -6.08 30.08
C SER A 8 -18.39 -5.33 28.77
N VAL A 9 -18.63 -6.06 27.68
CA VAL A 9 -18.82 -5.50 26.34
C VAL A 9 -20.07 -6.09 25.70
N ALA A 10 -20.84 -5.27 24.98
CA ALA A 10 -21.94 -5.72 24.17
C ALA A 10 -21.42 -6.18 22.81
N LEU A 11 -21.80 -7.39 22.40
CA LEU A 11 -21.53 -7.94 21.07
C LEU A 11 -22.86 -8.10 20.34
N SER A 12 -22.87 -7.87 19.03
CA SER A 12 -24.03 -8.26 18.22
C SER A 12 -24.17 -9.80 18.23
N PRO A 13 -25.37 -10.34 17.96
CA PRO A 13 -25.57 -11.78 17.92
C PRO A 13 -24.59 -12.51 17.00
N GLU A 14 -24.31 -11.92 15.84
CA GLU A 14 -23.40 -12.48 14.84
C GLU A 14 -21.95 -12.55 15.36
N LEU A 15 -21.49 -11.49 16.03
CA LEU A 15 -20.16 -11.48 16.65
C LEU A 15 -20.06 -12.50 17.79
N LEU A 16 -21.11 -12.61 18.60
CA LEU A 16 -21.16 -13.58 19.69
C LEU A 16 -21.09 -15.02 19.17
N ASP A 17 -21.80 -15.33 18.09
CA ASP A 17 -21.78 -16.66 17.48
C ASP A 17 -20.43 -17.00 16.86
N MET A 18 -19.74 -16.02 16.26
CA MET A 18 -18.35 -16.22 15.82
C MET A 18 -17.42 -16.55 16.99
N VAL A 19 -17.51 -15.82 18.11
CA VAL A 19 -16.69 -16.09 19.30
C VAL A 19 -16.99 -17.48 19.87
N LYS A 20 -18.27 -17.84 20.00
CA LYS A 20 -18.68 -19.17 20.49
C LYS A 20 -18.17 -20.28 19.58
N SER A 21 -18.26 -20.12 18.27
CA SER A 21 -17.80 -21.10 17.28
C SER A 21 -16.28 -21.28 17.33
N ALA A 22 -15.53 -20.19 17.50
CA ALA A 22 -14.07 -20.23 17.63
C ALA A 22 -13.61 -20.95 18.91
N VAL A 23 -14.36 -20.84 20.00
CA VAL A 23 -14.09 -21.59 21.24
C VAL A 23 -14.53 -23.05 21.08
N ALA A 24 -15.71 -23.30 20.52
CA ALA A 24 -16.25 -24.65 20.34
C ALA A 24 -15.41 -25.52 19.40
N SER A 25 -14.73 -24.92 18.42
CA SER A 25 -13.79 -25.62 17.54
C SER A 25 -12.48 -26.02 18.22
N GLY A 26 -12.23 -25.55 19.44
CA GLY A 26 -10.99 -25.78 20.19
C GLY A 26 -9.82 -24.91 19.74
N GLN A 27 -10.01 -23.97 18.81
CA GLN A 27 -8.97 -23.04 18.37
C GLN A 27 -8.57 -22.05 19.48
N TYR A 28 -9.49 -21.75 20.39
CA TYR A 28 -9.26 -20.86 21.52
C TYR A 28 -9.81 -21.46 22.81
N GLY A 29 -9.11 -21.26 23.92
CA GLY A 29 -9.52 -21.77 25.24
C GLY A 29 -10.61 -20.94 25.91
N SER A 30 -10.86 -19.70 25.45
CA SER A 30 -11.91 -18.84 26.02
C SER A 30 -12.33 -17.70 25.08
N ALA A 31 -13.52 -17.15 25.31
CA ALA A 31 -13.98 -15.94 24.62
C ALA A 31 -13.02 -14.76 24.85
N SER A 32 -12.47 -14.62 26.06
CA SER A 32 -11.50 -13.55 26.36
C SER A 32 -10.21 -13.69 25.56
N GLU A 33 -9.83 -14.90 25.14
CA GLU A 33 -8.68 -15.13 24.28
C GLU A 33 -8.94 -14.67 22.85
N VAL A 34 -10.10 -15.04 22.28
CA VAL A 34 -10.56 -14.57 20.96
C VAL A 34 -10.57 -13.05 20.90
N ILE A 35 -11.15 -12.39 21.92
CA ILE A 35 -11.24 -10.93 21.96
C ILE A 35 -9.85 -10.28 22.08
N ARG A 36 -8.94 -10.84 22.89
CA ARG A 36 -7.56 -10.32 22.99
C ARG A 36 -6.82 -10.42 21.65
N GLU A 37 -7.00 -11.52 20.93
CA GLU A 37 -6.38 -11.69 19.62
C GLU A 37 -6.96 -10.72 18.58
N ALA A 38 -8.29 -10.58 18.53
CA ALA A 38 -8.95 -9.59 17.69
C ALA A 38 -8.45 -8.16 17.97
N LEU A 39 -8.25 -7.79 19.24
CA LEU A 39 -7.71 -6.49 19.63
C LEU A 39 -6.23 -6.32 19.25
N ARG A 40 -5.42 -7.38 19.32
CA ARG A 40 -4.03 -7.36 18.84
C ARG A 40 -3.99 -7.10 17.34
N GLU A 41 -4.75 -7.85 16.55
CA GLU A 41 -4.84 -7.64 15.12
C GLU A 41 -5.35 -6.23 14.78
N TRP A 42 -6.39 -5.77 15.46
CA TRP A 42 -6.93 -4.43 15.27
C TRP A 42 -5.88 -3.35 15.54
N ARG A 43 -5.09 -3.49 16.62
CA ARG A 43 -3.97 -2.59 16.94
C ARG A 43 -2.90 -2.61 15.86
N LEU A 44 -2.51 -3.79 15.37
CA LEU A 44 -1.51 -3.93 14.30
C LEU A 44 -1.94 -3.29 12.98
N ARG A 45 -3.26 -3.19 12.73
CA ARG A 45 -3.80 -2.50 11.54
C ARG A 45 -3.84 -0.98 11.67
N GLN A 46 -3.67 -0.41 12.87
CA GLN A 46 -3.73 1.06 13.05
C GLN A 46 -2.61 1.83 12.35
N PRO A 47 -1.32 1.43 12.45
CA PRO A 47 -0.24 2.16 11.79
C PRO A 47 -0.41 2.21 10.27
N LEU A 48 -0.95 1.15 9.65
CA LEU A 48 -1.24 1.11 8.22
C LEU A 48 -2.30 2.15 7.84
N ARG A 49 -3.38 2.27 8.63
CA ARG A 49 -4.41 3.28 8.41
C ARG A 49 -3.87 4.70 8.57
N GLU A 50 -3.07 4.92 9.61
CA GLU A 50 -2.46 6.22 9.88
C GLU A 50 -1.46 6.62 8.80
N ALA A 51 -0.62 5.69 8.37
CA ALA A 51 0.35 5.90 7.29
C ALA A 51 -0.34 6.25 5.97
N GLU A 52 -1.43 5.57 5.62
CA GLU A 52 -2.18 5.89 4.40
C GLU A 52 -2.84 7.27 4.48
N ALA A 53 -3.42 7.62 5.64
CA ALA A 53 -3.96 8.96 5.85
C ALA A 53 -2.88 10.05 5.77
N GLN A 54 -1.67 9.79 6.31
CA GLN A 54 -0.53 10.70 6.19
C GLN A 54 -0.05 10.82 4.74
N ARG A 55 0.00 9.72 3.99
CA ARG A 55 0.37 9.70 2.56
C ARG A 55 -0.57 10.58 1.74
N LEU A 56 -1.88 10.47 1.96
CA LEU A 56 -2.88 11.27 1.27
C LEU A 56 -2.78 12.76 1.62
N ARG A 57 -2.58 13.10 2.90
CA ARG A 57 -2.36 14.49 3.33
C ARG A 57 -1.11 15.08 2.68
N LYS A 58 -0.01 14.32 2.62
CA LYS A 58 1.23 14.76 1.98
C LYS A 58 1.01 15.02 0.48
N ALA A 59 0.39 14.09 -0.23
CA ALA A 59 0.10 14.24 -1.66
C ALA A 59 -0.81 15.45 -1.95
N TRP A 60 -1.77 15.73 -1.06
CA TRP A 60 -2.61 16.92 -1.15
C TRP A 60 -1.78 18.21 -1.01
N THR A 61 -0.95 18.31 0.03
CA THR A 61 -0.06 19.46 0.24
C THR A 61 0.91 19.63 -0.92
N GLU A 62 1.54 18.54 -1.39
CA GLU A 62 2.40 18.56 -2.57
C GLU A 62 1.65 19.07 -3.80
N GLY A 63 0.39 18.68 -3.99
CA GLY A 63 -0.46 19.22 -5.06
C GLY A 63 -0.71 20.72 -4.94
N LEU A 64 -1.00 21.23 -3.73
CA LEU A 64 -1.19 22.66 -3.49
C LEU A 64 0.10 23.47 -3.70
N GLU A 65 1.25 22.89 -3.34
CA GLU A 65 2.57 23.53 -3.48
C GLU A 65 3.19 23.32 -4.87
N SER A 66 2.56 22.54 -5.74
CA SER A 66 3.11 22.14 -7.06
C SER A 66 3.21 23.28 -8.08
N GLY A 67 2.68 24.46 -7.76
CA GLY A 67 2.74 25.65 -8.59
C GLY A 67 1.36 26.21 -8.95
N PRO A 68 1.29 27.15 -9.91
CA PRO A 68 0.02 27.75 -10.29
C PRO A 68 -0.89 26.73 -10.98
N PHE A 69 -2.18 26.80 -10.67
CA PHE A 69 -3.20 26.00 -11.34
C PHE A 69 -3.30 26.39 -12.82
N ALA A 70 -3.43 25.38 -13.68
CA ALA A 70 -3.71 25.54 -15.10
C ALA A 70 -5.08 24.93 -15.43
N PRO A 71 -5.74 25.40 -16.52
CA PRO A 71 -6.96 24.77 -17.02
C PRO A 71 -6.74 23.27 -17.30
N PHE A 72 -7.75 22.46 -16.97
CA PHE A 72 -7.69 21.03 -17.18
C PHE A 72 -8.01 20.67 -18.64
N ASP A 73 -7.03 20.10 -19.35
CA ASP A 73 -7.19 19.54 -20.70
C ASP A 73 -6.64 18.11 -20.74
N ILE A 74 -7.55 17.15 -20.88
CA ILE A 74 -7.21 15.73 -20.86
C ILE A 74 -6.45 15.29 -22.11
N GLU A 75 -6.69 15.93 -23.27
CA GLU A 75 -6.05 15.53 -24.53
C GLU A 75 -4.60 16.02 -24.57
N ASP A 76 -4.33 17.24 -24.10
CA ASP A 76 -2.96 17.73 -23.91
C ASP A 76 -2.16 16.86 -22.92
N ILE A 77 -2.78 16.44 -21.81
CA ILE A 77 -2.16 15.53 -20.82
C ILE A 77 -1.80 14.19 -21.48
N LYS A 78 -2.74 13.59 -22.25
CA LYS A 78 -2.48 12.33 -22.96
C LYS A 78 -1.35 12.48 -23.97
N LEU A 79 -1.37 13.53 -24.79
CA LEU A 79 -0.33 13.78 -25.79
C LEU A 79 1.05 13.89 -25.14
N LYS A 80 1.17 14.67 -24.06
CA LYS A 80 2.41 14.78 -23.27
C LYS A 80 2.86 13.44 -22.70
N ALA A 81 1.94 12.61 -22.21
CA ALA A 81 2.26 11.29 -21.68
C ALA A 81 2.79 10.33 -22.77
N HIS A 82 2.17 10.30 -23.95
CA HIS A 82 2.63 9.47 -25.07
C HIS A 82 4.02 9.89 -25.56
N SER A 83 4.29 11.19 -25.66
CA SER A 83 5.60 11.70 -26.04
C SER A 83 6.68 11.24 -25.06
N ARG A 84 6.48 11.43 -23.75
CA ARG A 84 7.41 10.98 -22.70
C ARG A 84 7.65 9.46 -22.73
N PHE A 85 6.60 8.67 -22.98
CA PHE A 85 6.73 7.22 -23.09
C PHE A 85 7.59 6.80 -24.31
N SER A 86 7.36 7.44 -25.46
CA SER A 86 8.15 7.17 -26.67
C SER A 86 9.62 7.56 -26.51
N GLU A 87 9.90 8.68 -25.84
CA GLU A 87 11.26 9.15 -25.55
C GLU A 87 11.99 8.21 -24.59
N ALA A 88 11.30 7.73 -23.55
CA ALA A 88 11.85 6.72 -22.65
C ALA A 88 12.20 5.42 -23.39
N GLY A 89 11.36 4.98 -24.32
CA GLY A 89 11.60 3.79 -25.16
C GLY A 89 12.77 3.96 -26.14
N LYS A 90 12.94 5.17 -26.72
CA LYS A 90 14.10 5.47 -27.56
C LYS A 90 15.39 5.48 -26.75
N LYS A 91 15.37 6.08 -25.56
CA LYS A 91 16.53 6.14 -24.65
C LYS A 91 16.97 4.76 -24.17
N THR A 92 16.02 3.85 -23.89
CA THR A 92 16.36 2.46 -23.54
C THR A 92 16.91 1.68 -24.75
N ALA A 93 16.35 1.87 -25.95
CA ALA A 93 16.88 1.26 -27.18
C ALA A 93 18.29 1.77 -27.52
N GLU A 94 18.54 3.07 -27.35
CA GLU A 94 19.86 3.69 -27.55
C GLU A 94 20.89 3.18 -26.54
N TRP A 95 20.50 3.06 -25.26
CA TRP A 95 21.35 2.46 -24.22
C TRP A 95 21.71 1.00 -24.53
N LEU A 96 20.75 0.19 -24.99
CA LEU A 96 20.99 -1.20 -25.39
C LEU A 96 21.88 -1.31 -26.64
N THR A 97 21.71 -0.41 -27.61
CA THR A 97 22.51 -0.42 -28.85
C THR A 97 23.95 0.01 -28.58
N SER A 98 24.14 0.99 -27.70
CA SER A 98 25.46 1.45 -27.25
C SER A 98 26.19 0.37 -26.43
N SER A 99 25.48 -0.32 -25.51
CA SER A 99 26.09 -1.39 -24.71
C SER A 99 26.45 -2.64 -25.54
N LEU A 100 25.66 -2.96 -26.57
CA LEU A 100 25.94 -4.08 -27.48
C LEU A 100 27.11 -3.77 -28.44
N SER A 101 27.26 -2.51 -28.86
CA SER A 101 28.39 -2.05 -29.69
C SER A 101 29.72 -2.11 -28.93
N ALA A 102 29.72 -1.75 -27.64
CA ALA A 102 30.89 -1.82 -26.77
C ALA A 102 31.39 -3.25 -26.49
N ALA A 103 30.55 -4.26 -26.73
CA ALA A 103 30.87 -5.68 -26.53
C ALA A 103 31.45 -6.39 -27.77
N ARG A 104 31.68 -5.69 -28.89
CA ARG A 104 32.19 -6.30 -30.13
C ARG A 104 33.71 -6.55 -30.04
N PRO A 105 34.21 -7.80 -30.10
CA PRO A 105 35.64 -8.06 -30.07
C PRO A 105 36.32 -7.50 -31.34
N PRO A 106 37.59 -7.06 -31.25
CA PRO A 106 38.30 -6.49 -32.39
C PRO A 106 38.44 -7.53 -33.52
N LYS A 107 38.16 -7.12 -34.76
CA LYS A 107 38.39 -7.95 -35.95
C LYS A 107 39.89 -8.20 -36.08
N THR A 108 40.31 -9.44 -35.85
CA THR A 108 41.65 -9.91 -36.22
C THR A 108 41.77 -9.89 -37.75
N ILE A 109 42.73 -9.12 -38.24
CA ILE A 109 43.26 -9.18 -39.61
C ILE A 109 44.27 -10.33 -39.67
#